data_AF-A0A6M0IRN9-F1
#
_entry.id   AF-A0A6M0IRN9-F1
#
_cell.length_a   1.000
_cell.length_b   1.000
_cell.length_c   1.000
_cell.angle_alpha   90.00
_cell.angle_beta   90.00
_cell.angle_gamma   90.00
#
_symmetry.space_group_name_H-M   'P 1'
#
loop_
_entity.id
_entity.type
_entity.pdbx_description
1 polymer ?
#
loop_
_entity_poly.entity_id
_entity_poly.type
_entity_poly.pdbx_seq_one_letter_code
_entity_poly.pdbx_strand_id
1 'polypeptide(L)'
;TGETTPSISVLIAGTYSVTLTSGNGCTASVNVVIGQDQQVPTASIAANPSLTIAQGQSATLTASASGSTAPVGFRWSTGETTASIAVSVAGPYSLSVTGANGCSATASVVLSLTSAPIVEAPFAITAVTTLNCTPILPNRYSISFTPRYSGLTGQPVAFRVVNELLPTTEPGPYTIQLYSDNPRIRISAVQTGT
;
A
#
# COMPACT_ATOMS: atom_id res chain seq x y z
N THR A 1 51.09 -27.17 1.13
CA THR A 1 50.69 -28.51 1.61
C THR A 1 51.88 -29.45 1.85
N GLY A 2 53.13 -29.11 1.51
CA GLY A 2 54.27 -30.01 1.78
C GLY A 2 54.21 -31.35 1.04
N GLU A 3 53.27 -31.50 0.11
CA GLU A 3 53.06 -32.69 -0.71
C GLU A 3 54.20 -32.83 -1.73
N THR A 4 54.62 -34.06 -1.98
CA THR A 4 55.71 -34.40 -2.92
C THR A 4 55.22 -35.24 -4.10
N THR A 5 53.90 -35.40 -4.26
CA THR A 5 53.30 -36.12 -5.38
C THR A 5 53.37 -35.31 -6.68
N PRO A 6 53.39 -35.96 -7.86
CA PRO A 6 53.39 -35.26 -9.15
C PRO A 6 52.13 -34.43 -9.42
N SER A 7 51.05 -34.70 -8.69
CA SER A 7 49.76 -34.01 -8.79
C SER A 7 49.13 -33.82 -7.41
N ILE A 8 48.43 -32.69 -7.25
CA ILE A 8 47.60 -32.39 -6.08
C ILE A 8 46.23 -31.89 -6.56
N SER A 9 45.18 -32.25 -5.85
CA SER A 9 43.84 -31.68 -6.06
C SER A 9 43.60 -30.58 -5.02
N VAL A 10 43.26 -29.39 -5.48
CA VAL A 10 43.01 -28.22 -4.62
C VAL A 10 41.59 -27.72 -4.82
N LEU A 11 40.88 -27.49 -3.71
CA LEU A 11 39.47 -27.08 -3.69
C LEU A 11 39.31 -25.60 -3.31
N ILE A 12 40.40 -24.91 -2.97
CA ILE A 12 40.41 -23.56 -2.44
C ILE A 12 41.24 -22.68 -3.37
N ALA A 13 40.73 -21.48 -3.67
CA ALA A 13 41.50 -20.49 -4.40
C ALA A 13 42.73 -20.06 -3.59
N GLY A 14 43.85 -19.87 -4.27
CA GLY A 14 45.11 -19.54 -3.60
C GLY A 14 46.30 -19.60 -4.52
N THR A 15 47.44 -19.17 -3.99
CA THR A 15 48.73 -19.33 -4.67
C THR A 15 49.39 -20.60 -4.18
N TYR A 16 49.66 -21.52 -5.10
CA TYR A 16 50.34 -22.77 -4.83
C TYR A 16 51.75 -22.69 -5.41
N SER A 17 52.74 -23.09 -4.63
CA SER A 17 54.13 -23.14 -5.06
C SER A 17 54.63 -24.57 -5.12
N VAL A 18 55.37 -24.90 -6.17
CA VAL A 18 56.12 -26.14 -6.31
C VAL A 18 57.59 -25.79 -6.24
N THR A 19 58.31 -26.40 -5.30
CA THR A 19 59.76 -26.23 -5.15
C THR A 19 60.45 -27.54 -5.51
N LEU A 20 61.38 -27.48 -6.47
CA LEU A 20 62.26 -28.57 -6.85
C LEU A 20 63.61 -28.36 -6.18
N THR A 21 64.11 -29.38 -5.50
CA THR A 21 65.46 -29.38 -4.90
C THR A 21 66.30 -30.44 -5.59
N SER A 22 67.45 -30.05 -6.15
CA SER A 22 68.40 -30.99 -6.75
C SER A 22 69.19 -31.75 -5.67
N GLY A 23 69.78 -32.90 -6.02
CA GLY A 23 70.62 -33.68 -5.10
C GLY A 23 71.86 -32.94 -4.56
N ASN A 24 72.23 -31.82 -5.19
CA ASN A 24 73.32 -30.93 -4.77
C ASN A 24 72.84 -29.76 -3.89
N GLY A 25 71.55 -29.70 -3.56
CA GLY A 25 70.96 -28.68 -2.68
C GLY A 25 70.46 -27.41 -3.36
N CYS A 26 70.54 -27.29 -4.68
CA CYS A 26 69.98 -26.13 -5.39
C CYS A 26 68.45 -26.22 -5.48
N THR A 27 67.75 -25.11 -5.31
CA THR A 27 66.27 -25.05 -5.39
C THR A 27 65.78 -24.17 -6.54
N ALA A 28 64.67 -24.57 -7.16
CA ALA A 28 63.89 -23.74 -8.08
C ALA A 28 62.41 -23.81 -7.70
N SER A 29 61.67 -22.70 -7.79
CA SER A 29 60.25 -22.65 -7.43
C SER A 29 59.40 -22.05 -8.54
N VAL A 30 58.20 -22.62 -8.75
CA VAL A 30 57.17 -22.09 -9.65
C VAL A 30 55.90 -21.86 -8.85
N ASN A 31 55.23 -20.74 -9.11
CA ASN A 31 53.95 -20.39 -8.49
C ASN A 31 52.82 -20.51 -9.51
N VAL A 32 51.69 -21.05 -9.07
CA VAL A 32 50.42 -21.12 -9.81
C VAL A 32 49.33 -20.48 -8.97
N VAL A 33 48.56 -19.59 -9.58
CA VAL A 33 47.40 -18.95 -8.93
C VAL A 33 46.14 -19.68 -9.39
N ILE A 34 45.38 -20.20 -8.43
CA ILE A 34 44.06 -20.80 -8.65
C ILE A 34 43.01 -19.78 -8.20
N GLY A 35 42.16 -19.34 -9.12
CA GLY A 35 41.05 -18.43 -8.85
C GLY A 35 39.76 -19.16 -8.48
N GLN A 36 38.83 -18.46 -7.83
CA GLN A 36 37.44 -18.90 -7.65
C GLN A 36 36.54 -18.11 -8.59
N ASP A 37 35.42 -18.72 -8.99
CA ASP A 37 34.36 -17.99 -9.69
C ASP A 37 33.72 -16.96 -8.74
N GLN A 38 33.82 -15.68 -9.08
CA GLN A 38 33.22 -14.57 -8.35
C GLN A 38 32.12 -13.87 -9.14
N GLN A 39 31.57 -14.54 -10.17
CA GLN A 39 30.49 -13.97 -10.95
C GLN A 39 29.23 -13.80 -10.08
N VAL A 40 28.77 -12.55 -9.94
CA VAL A 40 27.57 -12.22 -9.18
C VAL A 40 26.34 -12.48 -10.06
N PRO A 41 25.30 -13.17 -9.54
CA PRO A 41 24.04 -13.31 -10.27
C PRO A 41 23.33 -11.95 -10.43
N THR A 42 22.38 -11.85 -11.33
CA THR A 42 21.43 -10.73 -11.34
C THR A 42 20.17 -11.12 -10.56
N ALA A 43 19.47 -10.13 -10.01
CA ALA A 43 18.20 -10.30 -9.32
C ALA A 43 17.21 -9.23 -9.79
N SER A 44 15.95 -9.62 -10.00
CA SER A 44 14.88 -8.68 -10.33
C SER A 44 13.55 -9.16 -9.76
N ILE A 45 12.65 -8.21 -9.50
CA ILE A 45 11.29 -8.48 -9.01
C ILE A 45 10.31 -7.89 -10.02
N ALA A 46 9.38 -8.72 -10.50
CA ALA A 46 8.22 -8.30 -11.26
C ALA A 46 6.97 -8.33 -10.39
N ALA A 47 5.99 -7.47 -10.67
CA ALA A 47 4.72 -7.44 -9.95
C ALA A 47 3.55 -7.66 -10.92
N ASN A 48 2.56 -8.45 -10.48
CA ASN A 48 1.29 -8.64 -11.16
C ASN A 48 0.14 -8.43 -10.16
N PRO A 49 -0.84 -7.55 -10.40
CA PRO A 49 -1.01 -6.76 -11.63
C PRO A 49 -0.05 -5.57 -11.72
N SER A 50 0.41 -5.01 -10.60
CA SER A 50 1.32 -3.86 -10.56
C SER A 50 1.92 -3.66 -9.15
N LEU A 51 2.82 -2.69 -8.99
CA LEU A 51 3.32 -2.23 -7.69
C LEU A 51 2.37 -1.23 -6.99
N THR A 52 1.19 -0.98 -7.56
CA THR A 52 0.18 -0.06 -7.01
C THR A 52 -1.19 -0.68 -7.13
N ILE A 53 -1.71 -1.19 -6.02
CA ILE A 53 -2.97 -1.93 -5.96
C ILE A 53 -4.01 -1.20 -5.11
N ALA A 54 -5.29 -1.43 -5.37
CA ALA A 54 -6.34 -0.87 -4.53
C ALA A 54 -6.34 -1.51 -3.12
N GLN A 55 -6.77 -0.76 -2.11
CA GLN A 55 -6.96 -1.31 -0.77
C GLN A 55 -7.88 -2.55 -0.81
N GLY A 56 -7.45 -3.63 -0.14
CA GLY A 56 -8.16 -4.92 -0.15
C GLY A 56 -7.84 -5.83 -1.34
N GLN A 57 -7.00 -5.40 -2.28
CA GLN A 57 -6.46 -6.26 -3.35
C GLN A 57 -5.11 -6.86 -2.94
N SER A 58 -4.61 -7.80 -3.75
CA SER A 58 -3.27 -8.39 -3.60
C SER A 58 -2.49 -8.29 -4.91
N ALA A 59 -1.16 -8.26 -4.81
CA ALA A 59 -0.22 -8.40 -5.91
C ALA A 59 0.62 -9.67 -5.71
N THR A 60 0.98 -10.33 -6.81
CA THR A 60 2.00 -11.37 -6.85
C THR A 60 3.33 -10.72 -7.23
N LEU A 61 4.33 -10.85 -6.36
CA LEU A 61 5.72 -10.51 -6.68
C LEU A 61 6.43 -11.78 -7.16
N THR A 62 7.07 -11.71 -8.32
CA THR A 62 7.79 -12.82 -8.95
C THR A 62 9.28 -12.49 -8.99
N ALA A 63 10.10 -13.37 -8.43
CA ALA A 63 11.55 -13.32 -8.48
C ALA A 63 12.07 -13.85 -9.81
N SER A 64 13.05 -13.16 -10.38
CA SER A 64 13.86 -13.66 -11.49
C SER A 64 15.33 -13.43 -11.21
N ALA A 65 16.17 -14.34 -11.72
CA ALA A 65 17.62 -14.23 -11.64
C ALA A 65 18.26 -14.79 -12.91
N SER A 66 19.40 -14.23 -13.31
CA SER A 66 20.20 -14.71 -14.45
C SER A 66 21.70 -14.62 -14.18
N GLY A 67 22.50 -15.37 -14.93
CA GLY A 67 23.96 -15.49 -14.76
C GLY A 67 24.44 -16.93 -15.03
N SER A 68 25.75 -17.11 -15.23
CA SER A 68 26.38 -18.43 -15.47
C SER A 68 26.29 -19.38 -14.26
N THR A 69 26.02 -18.82 -13.08
CA THR A 69 25.76 -19.51 -11.82
C THR A 69 24.29 -19.31 -11.44
N ALA A 70 23.39 -20.08 -12.07
CA ALA A 70 21.96 -20.08 -11.74
C ALA A 70 21.75 -20.16 -10.21
N PRO A 71 20.70 -19.51 -9.66
CA PRO A 71 20.56 -19.36 -8.23
C PRO A 71 20.27 -20.69 -7.54
N VAL A 72 20.91 -20.89 -6.40
CA VAL A 72 20.69 -22.03 -5.48
C VAL A 72 19.57 -21.72 -4.48
N GLY A 73 19.04 -20.48 -4.44
CA GLY A 73 17.81 -20.17 -3.70
C GLY A 73 17.38 -18.71 -3.78
N PHE A 74 16.10 -18.48 -3.51
CA PHE A 74 15.50 -17.16 -3.29
C PHE A 74 15.26 -16.96 -1.80
N ARG A 75 15.37 -15.72 -1.32
CA ARG A 75 14.99 -15.35 0.04
C ARG A 75 14.37 -13.96 0.04
N TRP A 76 13.10 -13.90 0.39
CA TRP A 76 12.34 -12.65 0.51
C TRP A 76 12.49 -12.04 1.91
N SER A 77 12.27 -10.73 2.03
CA SER A 77 12.19 -10.03 3.33
C SER A 77 11.06 -10.57 4.23
N THR A 78 10.06 -11.21 3.64
CA THR A 78 8.97 -11.90 4.36
C THR A 78 9.41 -13.22 5.01
N GLY A 79 10.61 -13.71 4.69
CA GLY A 79 11.13 -15.01 5.13
C GLY A 79 10.87 -16.15 4.14
N GLU A 80 10.04 -15.93 3.12
CA GLU A 80 9.71 -16.91 2.10
C GLU A 80 10.90 -17.20 1.16
N THR A 81 10.94 -18.40 0.58
CA THR A 81 11.99 -18.83 -0.36
C THR A 81 11.46 -19.26 -1.72
N THR A 82 10.19 -18.99 -2.00
CA THR A 82 9.50 -19.34 -3.25
C THR A 82 9.85 -18.37 -4.38
N ALA A 83 9.65 -18.81 -5.63
CA ALA A 83 9.83 -17.96 -6.81
C ALA A 83 8.80 -16.82 -6.88
N SER A 84 7.67 -16.93 -6.18
CA SER A 84 6.67 -15.88 -6.08
C SER A 84 6.02 -15.82 -4.71
N ILE A 85 5.63 -14.61 -4.30
CA ILE A 85 4.89 -14.34 -3.06
C ILE A 85 3.66 -13.47 -3.35
N ALA A 86 2.56 -13.71 -2.62
CA ALA A 86 1.38 -12.85 -2.66
C ALA A 86 1.46 -11.82 -1.52
N VAL A 87 1.22 -10.55 -1.84
CA VAL A 87 1.38 -9.42 -0.92
C VAL A 87 0.20 -8.45 -1.04
N SER A 88 -0.27 -7.92 0.09
CA SER A 88 -1.39 -6.97 0.16
C SER A 88 -1.10 -5.76 1.04
N VAL A 89 0.03 -5.76 1.75
CA VAL A 89 0.44 -4.70 2.68
C VAL A 89 1.43 -3.77 1.98
N ALA A 90 1.15 -2.47 2.01
CA ALA A 90 2.06 -1.45 1.49
C ALA A 90 3.41 -1.51 2.23
N GLY A 91 4.50 -1.35 1.48
CA GLY A 91 5.83 -1.33 2.04
C GLY A 91 6.91 -1.87 1.11
N PRO A 92 8.17 -1.83 1.57
CA PRO A 92 9.29 -2.37 0.82
C PRO A 92 9.32 -3.90 0.88
N TYR A 93 9.60 -4.53 -0.26
CA TYR A 93 9.89 -5.95 -0.37
C TYR A 93 11.26 -6.14 -1.00
N SER A 94 12.13 -6.92 -0.36
CA SER A 94 13.46 -7.22 -0.87
C SER A 94 13.62 -8.71 -1.17
N LEU A 95 14.33 -9.01 -2.25
CA LEU A 95 14.73 -10.34 -2.68
C LEU A 95 16.25 -10.46 -2.55
N SER A 96 16.73 -11.55 -1.95
CA SER A 96 18.12 -11.99 -2.00
C SER A 96 18.21 -13.27 -2.82
N VAL A 97 19.20 -13.32 -3.70
CA VAL A 97 19.48 -14.44 -4.59
C VAL A 97 20.92 -14.88 -4.36
N THR A 98 21.16 -16.17 -4.15
CA THR A 98 22.52 -16.72 -3.97
C THR A 98 22.84 -17.69 -5.09
N GLY A 99 23.93 -17.45 -5.82
CA GLY A 99 24.45 -18.30 -6.88
C GLY A 99 25.19 -19.53 -6.35
N ALA A 100 25.42 -20.51 -7.23
CA ALA A 100 26.12 -21.76 -6.88
C ALA A 100 27.58 -21.59 -6.43
N ASN A 101 28.21 -20.48 -6.82
CA ASN A 101 29.54 -20.07 -6.38
C ASN A 101 29.53 -19.35 -5.01
N GLY A 102 28.36 -19.18 -4.37
CA GLY A 102 28.21 -18.50 -3.09
C GLY A 102 28.09 -16.98 -3.18
N CYS A 103 28.18 -16.38 -4.37
CA CYS A 103 27.94 -14.95 -4.55
C CYS A 103 26.45 -14.61 -4.47
N SER A 104 26.11 -13.45 -3.92
CA SER A 104 24.72 -13.03 -3.74
C SER A 104 24.39 -11.70 -4.42
N ALA A 105 23.14 -11.54 -4.83
CA ALA A 105 22.58 -10.31 -5.36
C ALA A 105 21.23 -9.99 -4.71
N THR A 106 20.87 -8.71 -4.67
CA THR A 106 19.64 -8.23 -4.06
C THR A 106 18.82 -7.37 -5.02
N ALA A 107 17.50 -7.45 -4.92
CA ALA A 107 16.55 -6.56 -5.59
C ALA A 107 15.51 -6.05 -4.60
N SER A 108 14.94 -4.86 -4.83
CA SER A 108 13.90 -4.29 -3.97
C SER A 108 12.84 -3.54 -4.76
N VAL A 109 11.59 -3.65 -4.32
CA VAL A 109 10.44 -2.90 -4.84
C VAL A 109 9.60 -2.36 -3.70
N VAL A 110 8.75 -1.37 -3.97
CA VAL A 110 7.81 -0.81 -2.98
C VAL A 110 6.39 -1.03 -3.48
N LEU A 111 5.57 -1.72 -2.68
CA LEU A 111 4.14 -1.86 -2.93
C LEU A 111 3.41 -0.66 -2.33
N SER A 112 2.58 -0.01 -3.14
CA SER A 112 1.73 1.11 -2.72
C SER A 112 0.25 0.74 -2.80
N LEU A 113 -0.56 1.32 -1.91
CA LEU A 113 -2.01 1.15 -1.93
C LEU A 113 -2.70 2.42 -2.44
N THR A 114 -3.69 2.26 -3.33
CA THR A 114 -4.62 3.33 -3.70
C THR A 114 -5.92 3.18 -2.92
N SER A 115 -6.37 4.27 -2.32
CA SER A 115 -7.75 4.39 -1.84
C SER A 115 -8.61 4.94 -2.96
N ALA A 116 -9.83 4.43 -3.12
CA ALA A 116 -10.82 5.10 -3.95
C ALA A 116 -11.06 6.52 -3.39
N PRO A 117 -11.25 7.54 -4.24
CA PRO A 117 -11.72 8.84 -3.77
C PRO A 117 -13.08 8.64 -3.10
N ILE A 118 -13.20 9.03 -1.84
CA ILE A 118 -14.50 9.19 -1.18
C ILE A 118 -15.24 10.31 -1.91
N VAL A 119 -16.21 9.95 -2.75
CA VAL A 119 -17.15 10.92 -3.31
C VAL A 119 -18.13 11.25 -2.19
N GLU A 120 -17.87 12.34 -1.46
CA GLU A 120 -18.80 12.85 -0.47
C GLU A 120 -20.05 13.36 -1.21
N ALA A 121 -21.22 12.80 -0.91
CA ALA A 121 -22.46 13.28 -1.48
C ALA A 121 -22.69 14.73 -1.00
N PRO A 122 -23.10 15.67 -1.87
CA PRO A 122 -23.31 17.04 -1.46
C PRO A 122 -24.38 17.12 -0.36
N PHE A 123 -24.16 17.99 0.62
CA PHE A 123 -25.15 18.25 1.66
C PHE A 123 -26.43 18.83 1.03
N ALA A 124 -27.57 18.20 1.32
CA ALA A 124 -28.86 18.62 0.78
C ALA A 124 -30.01 18.27 1.72
N ILE A 125 -31.08 19.07 1.65
CA ILE A 125 -32.40 18.70 2.17
C ILE A 125 -33.05 17.81 1.11
N THR A 126 -33.34 16.56 1.44
CA THR A 126 -33.87 15.58 0.48
C THR A 126 -35.38 15.37 0.60
N ALA A 127 -35.94 15.60 1.79
CA ALA A 127 -37.37 15.48 2.02
C ALA A 127 -37.77 16.29 3.25
N VAL A 128 -39.09 16.48 3.41
CA VAL A 128 -39.71 17.02 4.63
C VAL A 128 -40.82 16.07 5.04
N THR A 129 -40.81 15.65 6.30
CA THR A 129 -41.89 14.86 6.88
C THR A 129 -42.74 15.76 7.76
N THR A 130 -43.96 16.06 7.31
CA THR A 130 -44.94 16.76 8.13
C THR A 130 -45.43 15.83 9.23
N LEU A 131 -45.33 16.27 10.48
CA LEU A 131 -45.79 15.52 11.64
C LEU A 131 -47.21 15.91 12.03
N ASN A 132 -47.48 17.22 12.13
CA ASN A 132 -48.80 17.75 12.51
C ASN A 132 -49.11 19.01 11.73
N CYS A 133 -50.40 19.24 11.47
CA CYS A 133 -50.95 20.49 10.95
C CYS A 133 -52.27 20.76 11.67
N THR A 134 -52.31 21.77 12.54
CA THR A 134 -53.49 22.07 13.36
C THR A 134 -53.97 23.51 13.12
N PRO A 135 -55.27 23.74 12.85
CA PRO A 135 -55.80 25.10 12.75
C PRO A 135 -55.76 25.77 14.12
N ILE A 136 -55.26 27.01 14.17
CA ILE A 136 -55.28 27.87 15.36
C ILE A 136 -56.43 28.88 15.23
N LEU A 137 -56.56 29.49 14.04
CA LEU A 137 -57.59 30.46 13.67
C LEU A 137 -58.09 30.14 12.25
N PRO A 138 -59.22 30.72 11.79
CA PRO A 138 -59.77 30.45 10.45
C PRO A 138 -58.77 30.65 9.30
N ASN A 139 -57.75 31.50 9.50
CA ASN A 139 -56.71 31.81 8.52
C ASN A 139 -55.29 31.49 9.02
N ARG A 140 -55.12 30.69 10.08
CA ARG A 140 -53.80 30.41 10.68
C ARG A 140 -53.67 28.97 11.14
N TYR A 141 -52.57 28.32 10.79
CA TYR A 141 -52.27 26.93 11.11
C TYR A 141 -50.92 26.82 11.83
N SER A 142 -50.82 25.90 12.78
CA SER A 142 -49.56 25.43 13.35
C SER A 142 -49.09 24.21 12.55
N ILE A 143 -47.88 24.23 12.02
CA ILE A 143 -47.29 23.09 11.32
C ILE A 143 -46.01 22.68 12.04
N SER A 144 -45.91 21.38 12.37
CA SER A 144 -44.67 20.78 12.87
C SER A 144 -44.13 19.75 11.86
N PHE A 145 -42.85 19.81 11.55
CA PHE A 145 -42.23 18.94 10.55
C PHE A 145 -40.75 18.65 10.86
N THR A 146 -40.22 17.60 10.25
CA THR A 146 -38.81 17.22 10.34
C THR A 146 -38.20 17.11 8.93
N PRO A 147 -37.18 17.92 8.58
CA PRO A 147 -36.44 17.75 7.33
C PRO A 147 -35.55 16.50 7.40
N ARG A 148 -35.33 15.87 6.24
CA ARG A 148 -34.35 14.79 6.06
C ARG A 148 -33.18 15.32 5.24
N TYR A 149 -31.97 14.93 5.63
CA TYR A 149 -30.73 15.38 5.01
C TYR A 149 -29.98 14.21 4.35
N SER A 150 -29.20 14.51 3.33
CA SER A 150 -28.14 13.65 2.78
C SER A 150 -26.79 14.36 2.87
N GLY A 151 -25.69 13.62 2.75
CA GLY A 151 -24.34 14.21 2.74
C GLY A 151 -23.93 14.83 4.08
N LEU A 152 -24.34 14.23 5.20
CA LEU A 152 -23.99 14.73 6.53
C LEU A 152 -22.53 14.46 6.85
N THR A 153 -21.78 15.52 7.15
CA THR A 153 -20.36 15.46 7.54
C THR A 153 -20.10 15.21 9.04
N GLY A 154 -21.17 15.05 9.84
CA GLY A 154 -21.11 15.02 11.31
C GLY A 154 -21.05 16.40 11.98
N GLN A 155 -20.85 17.48 11.22
CA GLN A 155 -20.95 18.85 11.75
C GLN A 155 -22.41 19.26 12.04
N PRO A 156 -22.65 20.14 13.02
CA PRO A 156 -23.99 20.67 13.30
C PRO A 156 -24.65 21.29 12.06
N VAL A 157 -25.92 20.98 11.87
CA VAL A 157 -26.76 21.54 10.79
C VAL A 157 -27.47 22.78 11.32
N ALA A 158 -27.19 23.94 10.73
CA ALA A 158 -27.95 25.17 10.97
C ALA A 158 -29.16 25.22 10.03
N PHE A 159 -30.35 24.96 10.57
CA PHE A 159 -31.62 24.97 9.85
C PHE A 159 -32.36 26.29 10.05
N ARG A 160 -33.02 26.81 9.00
CA ARG A 160 -33.92 27.96 9.08
C ARG A 160 -35.14 27.79 8.17
N VAL A 161 -36.20 28.51 8.51
CA VAL A 161 -37.33 28.79 7.61
C VAL A 161 -37.25 30.26 7.23
N VAL A 162 -37.07 30.56 5.95
CA VAL A 162 -36.86 31.94 5.47
C VAL A 162 -38.05 32.80 5.89
N ASN A 163 -37.76 33.91 6.56
CA ASN A 163 -38.71 34.88 7.12
C ASN A 163 -39.64 34.37 8.24
N GLU A 164 -39.52 33.10 8.67
CA GLU A 164 -40.44 32.50 9.65
C GLU A 164 -39.71 31.94 10.89
N LEU A 165 -38.49 31.43 10.73
CA LEU A 165 -37.69 30.84 11.80
C LEU A 165 -36.22 31.22 11.61
N LEU A 166 -35.63 31.88 12.61
CA LEU A 166 -34.20 32.19 12.63
C LEU A 166 -33.37 30.90 12.55
N PRO A 167 -32.12 30.96 12.03
CA PRO A 167 -31.24 29.81 12.01
C PRO A 167 -31.03 29.20 13.41
N THR A 168 -31.17 27.89 13.53
CA THR A 168 -30.93 27.12 14.75
C THR A 168 -30.16 25.84 14.43
N THR A 169 -29.31 25.41 15.38
CA THR A 169 -28.65 24.10 15.35
C THR A 169 -29.35 23.06 16.23
N GLU A 170 -30.43 23.44 16.91
CA GLU A 170 -31.24 22.51 17.68
C GLU A 170 -31.89 21.49 16.73
N PRO A 171 -31.86 20.19 17.07
CA PRO A 171 -32.50 19.19 16.24
C PRO A 171 -34.02 19.41 16.20
N GLY A 172 -34.62 19.14 15.04
CA GLY A 172 -36.07 19.16 14.89
C GLY A 172 -36.78 18.11 15.77
N PRO A 173 -38.12 18.10 15.78
CA PRO A 173 -38.99 18.75 14.80
C PRO A 173 -39.09 20.27 14.97
N TYR A 174 -39.25 20.98 13.86
CA TYR A 174 -39.46 22.43 13.85
C TYR A 174 -40.95 22.72 13.77
N THR A 175 -41.39 23.77 14.48
CA THR A 175 -42.78 24.21 14.47
C THR A 175 -42.86 25.67 14.03
N ILE A 176 -43.75 25.97 13.09
CA ILE A 176 -44.02 27.33 12.59
C ILE A 176 -45.53 27.58 12.53
N GLN A 177 -45.91 28.85 12.48
CA GLN A 177 -47.31 29.25 12.27
C GLN A 177 -47.43 29.90 10.90
N LEU A 178 -48.33 29.37 10.07
CA LEU A 178 -48.56 29.86 8.71
C LEU A 178 -49.95 30.44 8.57
N TYR A 179 -50.06 31.45 7.72
CA TYR A 179 -51.33 32.02 7.33
C TYR A 179 -51.84 31.35 6.05
N SER A 180 -53.17 31.23 5.94
CA SER A 180 -53.82 30.55 4.81
C SER A 180 -53.59 31.24 3.45
N ASP A 181 -53.24 32.52 3.47
CA ASP A 181 -52.93 33.34 2.29
C ASP A 181 -51.49 33.14 1.78
N ASN A 182 -50.58 32.62 2.60
CA ASN A 182 -49.21 32.28 2.21
C ASN A 182 -48.82 30.84 2.60
N PRO A 183 -49.36 29.82 1.90
CA PRO A 183 -49.12 28.42 2.24
C PRO A 183 -47.75 27.88 1.82
N ARG A 184 -46.87 28.73 1.26
CA ARG A 184 -45.55 28.33 0.76
C ARG A 184 -44.46 28.82 1.68
N ILE A 185 -43.63 27.89 2.15
CA ILE A 185 -42.42 28.19 2.91
C ILE A 185 -41.19 27.86 2.10
N ARG A 186 -40.10 28.57 2.39
CA ARG A 186 -38.78 28.23 1.89
C ARG A 186 -37.90 27.86 3.07
N ILE A 187 -37.36 26.64 3.03
CA ILE A 187 -36.44 26.15 4.06
C ILE A 187 -35.02 26.18 3.54
N SER A 188 -34.06 26.32 4.45
CA SER A 188 -32.64 26.27 4.14
C SER A 188 -31.90 25.64 5.30
N ALA A 189 -30.94 24.80 4.99
CA ALA A 189 -30.01 24.25 5.95
C ALA A 189 -28.60 24.42 5.40
N VAL A 190 -27.64 24.59 6.30
CA VAL A 190 -26.20 24.58 6.00
C VAL A 190 -25.48 23.81 7.11
N GLN A 191 -24.39 23.11 6.78
CA GLN A 191 -23.49 22.60 7.80
C GLN A 191 -22.39 23.64 8.06
N THR A 192 -21.93 23.72 9.30
CA THR A 192 -20.80 24.59 9.64
C THR A 192 -19.51 24.02 9.01
N GLY A 193 -18.75 24.85 8.30
CA GLY A 193 -17.48 24.45 7.67
C GLY A 193 -17.54 24.02 6.19
N THR A 194 -18.67 24.21 5.51
CA THR A 194 -18.82 24.03 4.04
C THR A 194 -19.07 25.35 3.34
#